data_AF-A0A1Y4DX18-F1
#
_entry.id   AF-A0A1Y4DX18-F1
#
_cell.length_a   1.000
_cell.length_b   1.000
_cell.length_c   1.000
_cell.angle_alpha   90.00
_cell.angle_beta   90.00
_cell.angle_gamma   90.00
#
_symmetry.space_group_name_H-M   'P 1'
#
loop_
_entity.id
_entity.type
_entity.pdbx_description
1 polymer ?
#
loop_
_entity_poly.entity_id
_entity_poly.type
_entity_poly.pdbx_seq_one_letter_code
_entity_poly.pdbx_strand_id
1 'polypeptide(L)'
;MEDIGIYEVSERYVDYLAPLAPHLFHNKRHGQKFSRKYIGVVLTVNDMDYFAPLSSFKDKHRKMKEGLDLIKLKDYAVINLNCMFPVPENQCTYVDISKVEDPSYRSLLRAEYREIRALSGRIRKSARNLYRHKIKNGTSTRLAARCNDFTVLETACKEFL
;
A
#
# COMPACT_ATOMS: atom_id res chain seq x y z
N MET A 1 -14.23 8.41 -11.22
CA MET A 1 -12.99 8.12 -10.48
C MET A 1 -12.77 6.63 -10.63
N GLU A 2 -11.65 6.23 -11.24
CA GLU A 2 -11.34 4.82 -11.48
C GLU A 2 -11.31 4.02 -10.18
N ASP A 3 -11.41 2.71 -10.32
CA ASP A 3 -11.43 1.82 -9.18
C ASP A 3 -10.03 1.52 -8.68
N ILE A 4 -9.90 1.28 -7.37
CA ILE A 4 -8.63 0.86 -6.80
C ILE A 4 -8.29 -0.53 -7.34
N GLY A 5 -7.20 -0.62 -8.11
CA GLY A 5 -6.65 -1.85 -8.66
C GLY A 5 -5.60 -2.50 -7.75
N ILE A 6 -5.18 -3.70 -8.15
CA ILE A 6 -4.08 -4.45 -7.53
C ILE A 6 -2.88 -4.38 -8.46
N TYR A 7 -1.71 -4.10 -7.91
CA TYR A 7 -0.48 -3.84 -8.64
C TYR A 7 0.70 -4.62 -8.05
N GLU A 8 1.70 -4.83 -8.88
CA GLU A 8 3.08 -5.06 -8.47
C GLU A 8 3.87 -3.77 -8.66
N VAL A 9 4.87 -3.56 -7.81
CA VAL A 9 5.82 -2.43 -7.92
C VAL A 9 7.20 -3.02 -8.15
N SER A 10 8.00 -2.38 -9.00
CA SER A 10 9.34 -2.89 -9.35
C SER A 10 10.21 -3.04 -8.10
N GLU A 11 10.96 -4.15 -8.01
CA GLU A 11 11.87 -4.41 -6.89
C GLU A 11 12.97 -3.34 -6.79
N ARG A 12 13.51 -2.93 -7.95
CA ARG A 12 14.49 -1.84 -8.05
C ARG A 12 13.99 -0.55 -7.40
N TYR A 13 12.72 -0.18 -7.62
CA TYR A 13 12.16 1.04 -7.05
C TYR A 13 11.91 0.90 -5.53
N VAL A 14 11.40 -0.26 -5.10
CA VAL A 14 11.21 -0.54 -3.66
C VAL A 14 12.55 -0.52 -2.91
N ASP A 15 13.60 -1.11 -3.48
CA ASP A 15 14.92 -1.13 -2.86
C ASP A 15 15.59 0.25 -2.88
N TYR A 16 15.35 1.05 -3.91
CA TYR A 16 15.78 2.45 -3.95
C TYR A 16 15.15 3.29 -2.81
N LEU A 17 13.85 3.08 -2.52
CA LEU A 17 13.17 3.80 -1.44
C LEU A 17 13.45 3.24 -0.04
N ALA A 18 13.87 1.98 0.08
CA ALA A 18 14.00 1.29 1.37
C ALA A 18 14.89 2.02 2.40
N PRO A 19 16.04 2.63 2.04
CA PRO A 19 16.87 3.40 2.98
C PRO A 19 16.15 4.65 3.54
N LEU A 20 15.19 5.21 2.79
CA LEU A 20 14.45 6.42 3.15
C LEU A 20 13.12 6.11 3.84
N ALA A 21 12.60 4.90 3.66
CA ALA A 21 11.32 4.45 4.19
C ALA A 21 11.51 3.25 5.15
N PRO A 22 11.87 3.47 6.42
CA PRO A 22 12.11 2.39 7.38
C PRO A 22 10.88 1.52 7.66
N HIS A 23 9.69 1.96 7.25
CA HIS A 23 8.44 1.20 7.38
C HIS A 23 7.98 0.58 6.05
N LEU A 24 8.71 0.76 4.95
CA LEU A 24 8.41 0.13 3.67
C LEU A 24 8.68 -1.37 3.75
N PHE A 25 7.80 -2.14 3.12
CA PHE A 25 7.99 -3.58 3.02
C PHE A 25 8.67 -3.92 1.71
N HIS A 26 9.73 -4.72 1.77
CA HIS A 26 10.27 -5.38 0.57
C HIS A 26 9.20 -6.25 -0.12
N ASN A 27 9.37 -6.39 -1.44
CA ASN A 27 8.47 -7.15 -2.30
C ASN A 27 8.40 -8.63 -1.92
N LYS A 28 9.52 -9.22 -1.54
CA LYS A 28 9.57 -10.65 -1.21
C LYS A 28 10.48 -10.87 -0.01
N ARG A 29 10.01 -11.68 0.95
CA ARG A 29 10.86 -12.19 2.03
C ARG A 29 11.38 -13.57 1.68
N HIS A 30 12.51 -13.96 2.27
CA HIS A 30 13.03 -15.32 2.14
C HIS A 30 11.95 -16.36 2.49
N GLY A 31 11.72 -17.33 1.59
CA GLY A 31 10.68 -18.36 1.74
C GLY A 31 9.25 -17.93 1.38
N GLN A 32 9.01 -16.67 0.98
CA GLN A 32 7.68 -16.23 0.55
C GLN A 32 7.38 -16.71 -0.88
N LYS A 33 6.27 -17.43 -1.07
CA LYS A 33 5.87 -17.96 -2.40
C LYS A 33 5.56 -16.84 -3.40
N PHE A 34 4.74 -15.87 -3.00
CA PHE A 34 4.26 -14.78 -3.86
C PHE A 34 4.85 -13.43 -3.48
N SER A 35 5.20 -12.62 -4.48
CA SER A 35 5.55 -11.21 -4.30
C SER A 35 4.38 -10.42 -3.71
N ARG A 36 4.72 -9.40 -2.93
CA ARG A 36 3.78 -8.45 -2.35
C ARG A 36 2.98 -7.76 -3.44
N LYS A 37 1.70 -7.59 -3.13
CA LYS A 37 0.76 -6.84 -3.96
C LYS A 37 0.48 -5.50 -3.29
N TYR A 38 0.27 -4.50 -4.12
CA TYR A 38 -0.04 -3.13 -3.72
C TYR A 38 -1.43 -2.78 -4.24
N ILE A 39 -2.10 -1.86 -3.56
CA ILE A 39 -3.33 -1.27 -4.06
C ILE A 39 -3.08 0.16 -4.49
N GLY A 40 -3.68 0.57 -5.61
CA GLY A 40 -3.55 1.93 -6.12
C GLY A 40 -4.61 2.22 -7.19
N VAL A 41 -4.83 3.48 -7.56
CA VAL A 41 -4.32 4.66 -6.88
C VAL A 41 -5.19 4.96 -5.64
N VAL A 42 -4.56 5.03 -4.45
CA VAL A 42 -5.27 5.32 -3.19
C VAL A 42 -5.36 6.82 -2.87
N LEU A 43 -4.45 7.61 -3.44
CA LEU A 43 -4.37 9.06 -3.31
C LEU A 43 -3.55 9.61 -4.49
N THR A 44 -4.00 10.72 -5.07
CA THR A 44 -3.19 11.52 -6.00
C THR A 44 -2.95 12.88 -5.35
N VAL A 45 -1.69 13.29 -5.23
CA VAL A 45 -1.28 14.57 -4.63
C VAL A 45 0.08 14.97 -5.21
N ASN A 46 0.30 16.27 -5.45
CA ASN A 46 1.56 16.78 -6.00
C ASN A 46 1.98 16.09 -7.32
N ASP A 47 0.99 15.80 -8.17
CA ASP A 47 1.15 15.08 -9.45
C ASP A 47 1.77 13.67 -9.31
N MET A 48 1.61 13.05 -8.13
CA MET A 48 2.05 11.69 -7.85
C MET A 48 0.90 10.80 -7.40
N ASP A 49 0.95 9.56 -7.86
CA ASP A 49 0.01 8.52 -7.49
C ASP A 49 0.58 7.65 -6.38
N TYR A 50 -0.20 7.51 -5.31
CA TYR A 50 0.16 6.73 -4.14
C TYR A 50 -0.43 5.33 -4.18
N PHE A 51 0.40 4.39 -3.71
CA PHE A 51 0.08 2.99 -3.58
C PHE A 51 0.29 2.54 -2.13
N ALA A 52 -0.48 1.56 -1.68
CA ALA A 52 -0.38 1.00 -0.33
C ALA A 52 -0.15 -0.52 -0.35
N PRO A 53 0.77 -1.05 0.46
CA PRO A 53 1.07 -2.48 0.47
C PRO A 53 -0.04 -3.29 1.16
N LEU A 54 -0.41 -4.40 0.51
CA LEU A 54 -1.17 -5.48 1.16
C LEU A 54 -0.22 -6.35 1.99
N SER A 55 -0.71 -6.80 3.14
CA SER A 55 -0.06 -7.83 3.95
C SER A 55 -1.07 -8.90 4.32
N SER A 56 -0.66 -10.17 4.28
CA SER A 56 -1.53 -11.28 4.69
C SER A 56 -2.05 -11.08 6.11
N PHE A 57 -3.30 -11.49 6.33
CA PHE A 57 -3.87 -11.48 7.66
C PHE A 57 -3.13 -12.47 8.58
N LYS A 58 -3.02 -12.14 9.86
CA LYS A 58 -2.28 -12.89 10.89
C LYS A 58 -3.03 -12.76 12.20
N ASP A 59 -2.78 -13.65 13.16
CA ASP A 59 -3.53 -13.65 14.42
C ASP A 59 -3.41 -12.34 15.21
N LYS A 60 -2.25 -11.67 15.15
CA LYS A 60 -2.10 -10.33 15.73
C LYS A 60 -3.11 -9.32 15.19
N HIS A 61 -3.55 -9.46 13.94
CA HIS A 61 -4.53 -8.57 13.31
C HIS A 61 -5.94 -8.80 13.84
N ARG A 62 -6.25 -9.95 14.47
CA ARG A 62 -7.54 -10.15 15.15
C ARG A 62 -7.71 -9.15 16.29
N LYS A 63 -6.64 -8.93 17.06
CA LYS A 63 -6.60 -8.02 18.22
C LYS A 63 -6.28 -6.56 17.85
N MET A 64 -5.62 -6.33 16.73
CA MET A 64 -5.25 -4.99 16.27
C MET A 64 -6.50 -4.18 15.87
N LYS A 65 -6.65 -2.96 16.38
CA LYS A 65 -7.74 -2.06 15.99
C LYS A 65 -7.45 -1.47 14.60
N GLU A 66 -8.50 -1.34 13.79
CA GLU A 66 -8.42 -0.53 12.56
C GLU A 66 -8.29 0.95 12.91
N GLY A 67 -7.70 1.72 11.99
CA GLY A 67 -7.50 3.16 12.14
C GLY A 67 -7.42 3.85 10.77
N LEU A 68 -6.93 5.08 10.76
CA LEU A 68 -6.63 5.78 9.51
C LEU A 68 -5.49 5.11 8.73
N ASP A 69 -4.59 4.44 9.43
CA ASP A 69 -3.38 3.81 8.90
C ASP A 69 -3.52 2.35 8.53
N LEU A 70 -4.53 1.65 9.06
CA LEU A 70 -4.69 0.21 8.85
C LEU A 70 -6.15 -0.16 8.62
N ILE A 71 -6.41 -0.80 7.49
CA ILE A 71 -7.73 -1.30 7.08
C ILE A 71 -7.63 -2.80 6.87
N LYS A 72 -8.57 -3.57 7.39
CA LYS A 72 -8.67 -5.02 7.23
C LYS A 72 -9.58 -5.36 6.05
N LEU A 73 -9.14 -6.32 5.25
CA LEU A 73 -9.93 -6.96 4.21
C LEU A 73 -10.41 -8.30 4.75
N LYS A 74 -11.38 -8.24 5.67
CA LYS A 74 -11.80 -9.39 6.48
C LYS A 74 -10.60 -10.06 7.15
N ASP A 75 -10.48 -11.38 7.01
CA ASP A 75 -9.37 -12.21 7.46
C ASP A 75 -8.45 -12.66 6.31
N TYR A 76 -8.52 -12.00 5.14
CA TYR A 76 -7.63 -12.25 4.00
C TYR A 76 -6.32 -11.47 4.13
N ALA A 77 -6.45 -10.14 4.30
CA ALA A 77 -5.33 -9.22 4.30
C ALA A 77 -5.59 -7.95 5.11
N VAL A 78 -4.54 -7.13 5.24
CA VAL A 78 -4.59 -5.77 5.75
C VAL A 78 -3.89 -4.81 4.77
N ILE A 79 -4.45 -3.62 4.62
CA ILE A 79 -3.87 -2.49 3.89
C ILE A 79 -3.12 -1.62 4.91
N ASN A 80 -1.83 -1.38 4.68
CA ASN A 80 -1.00 -0.54 5.55
C ASN A 80 -0.84 0.86 4.94
N LEU A 81 -1.81 1.75 5.18
CA LEU A 81 -1.79 3.12 4.66
C LEU A 81 -0.69 3.97 5.28
N ASN A 82 -0.22 3.67 6.50
CA ASN A 82 0.98 4.34 7.04
C ASN A 82 2.25 4.06 6.22
N CYS A 83 2.26 2.95 5.48
CA CYS A 83 3.35 2.54 4.61
C CYS A 83 3.09 2.87 3.13
N MET A 84 2.08 3.71 2.83
CA MET A 84 1.86 4.15 1.44
C MET A 84 3.03 5.01 0.94
N PHE A 85 3.22 5.05 -0.37
CA PHE A 85 4.32 5.76 -1.01
C PHE A 85 3.95 6.11 -2.47
N PRO A 86 4.54 7.18 -3.02
CA PRO A 86 4.36 7.54 -4.42
C PRO A 86 5.08 6.54 -5.34
N VAL A 87 4.46 6.18 -6.45
CA VAL A 87 5.03 5.27 -7.45
C VAL A 87 4.87 5.87 -8.84
N PRO A 88 5.96 6.03 -9.60
CA PRO A 88 5.87 6.43 -11.00
C PRO A 88 5.14 5.37 -11.84
N GLU A 89 4.44 5.80 -12.89
CA GLU A 89 3.65 4.90 -13.74
C GLU A 89 4.49 3.73 -14.28
N ASN A 90 5.73 3.98 -14.71
CA ASN A 90 6.63 2.96 -15.23
C ASN A 90 7.24 2.02 -14.17
N GLN A 91 6.98 2.25 -12.88
CA GLN A 91 7.44 1.40 -11.77
C GLN A 91 6.34 0.51 -11.20
N CYS A 92 5.13 0.54 -11.76
CA CYS A 92 4.04 -0.33 -11.34
C CYS A 92 3.44 -1.09 -12.52
N THR A 93 2.85 -2.26 -12.25
CA THR A 93 2.17 -3.07 -13.26
C THR A 93 0.88 -3.60 -12.70
N TYR A 94 -0.22 -3.42 -13.43
CA TYR A 94 -1.53 -3.92 -13.05
C TYR A 94 -1.54 -5.46 -13.03
N VAL A 95 -2.13 -6.03 -11.99
CA VAL A 95 -2.24 -7.48 -11.82
C VAL A 95 -3.53 -7.96 -12.44
N ASP A 96 -3.42 -8.57 -13.61
CA ASP A 96 -4.53 -9.30 -14.22
C ASP A 96 -4.79 -10.61 -13.45
N ILE A 97 -5.74 -10.55 -12.51
CA ILE A 97 -6.10 -11.67 -11.63
C ILE A 97 -6.55 -12.90 -12.46
N SER A 98 -7.07 -12.72 -13.68
CA SER A 98 -7.47 -13.85 -14.53
C SER A 98 -6.29 -14.70 -14.98
N LYS A 99 -5.10 -14.10 -15.13
CA LYS A 99 -3.86 -14.74 -15.59
C LYS A 99 -3.03 -15.37 -14.47
N VAL A 100 -3.45 -15.25 -13.21
CA VAL A 100 -2.76 -15.88 -12.07
C VAL A 100 -2.92 -17.40 -12.18
N GLU A 101 -1.78 -18.10 -12.28
CA GLU A 101 -1.73 -19.56 -12.50
C GLU A 101 -2.24 -20.36 -11.30
N ASP A 102 -1.78 -20.02 -10.10
CA ASP A 102 -2.15 -20.71 -8.86
C ASP A 102 -3.64 -20.44 -8.54
N PRO A 103 -4.52 -21.47 -8.60
CA PRO A 103 -5.97 -21.26 -8.47
C PRO A 103 -6.40 -20.78 -7.07
N SER A 104 -5.69 -21.21 -6.03
CA SER A 104 -5.95 -20.80 -4.64
C SER A 104 -5.57 -19.34 -4.45
N TYR A 105 -4.39 -18.94 -4.94
CA TYR A 105 -3.94 -17.56 -4.86
C TYR A 105 -4.80 -16.63 -5.72
N ARG A 106 -5.21 -17.06 -6.91
CA ARG A 106 -6.17 -16.34 -7.75
C ARG A 106 -7.50 -16.11 -7.02
N SER A 107 -8.02 -17.13 -6.35
CA SER A 107 -9.27 -17.02 -5.58
C SER A 107 -9.13 -16.04 -4.40
N LEU A 108 -7.98 -16.07 -3.71
CA LEU A 108 -7.65 -15.11 -2.66
C LEU A 108 -7.65 -13.67 -3.20
N LEU A 109 -6.92 -13.39 -4.30
CA LEU A 109 -6.85 -12.07 -4.90
C LEU A 109 -8.23 -11.55 -5.34
N ARG A 110 -9.10 -12.43 -5.87
CA ARG A 110 -10.50 -12.06 -6.19
C ARG A 110 -11.29 -11.66 -4.95
N ALA A 111 -11.13 -12.41 -3.84
CA ALA A 111 -11.78 -12.09 -2.58
C ALA A 111 -11.28 -10.75 -2.02
N GLU A 112 -9.97 -10.53 -1.99
CA GLU A 112 -9.36 -9.26 -1.57
C GLU A 112 -9.83 -8.10 -2.45
N TYR A 113 -9.82 -8.25 -3.78
CA TYR A 113 -10.28 -7.22 -4.72
C TYR A 113 -11.74 -6.82 -4.47
N ARG A 114 -12.63 -7.78 -4.24
CA ARG A 114 -14.04 -7.49 -3.91
C ARG A 114 -14.17 -6.63 -2.64
N GLU A 115 -13.40 -6.93 -1.59
CA GLU A 115 -13.40 -6.14 -0.36
C GLU A 115 -12.79 -4.74 -0.58
N ILE A 116 -11.70 -4.64 -1.37
CA ILE A 116 -11.08 -3.35 -1.75
C ILE A 116 -12.09 -2.47 -2.47
N ARG A 117 -12.86 -3.03 -3.40
CA ARG A 117 -13.91 -2.33 -4.15
C ARG A 117 -15.00 -1.79 -3.23
N ALA A 118 -15.52 -2.64 -2.34
CA ALA A 118 -16.53 -2.24 -1.37
C ALA A 118 -16.04 -1.14 -0.40
N LEU A 119 -14.75 -1.16 -0.05
CA LEU A 119 -14.13 -0.21 0.89
C LEU A 119 -13.45 0.99 0.21
N SER A 120 -13.51 1.11 -1.11
CA SER A 120 -12.75 2.10 -1.90
C SER A 120 -12.90 3.55 -1.39
N GLY A 121 -14.12 3.97 -1.06
CA GLY A 121 -14.39 5.28 -0.47
C GLY A 121 -13.73 5.47 0.90
N ARG A 122 -13.75 4.45 1.76
CA ARG A 122 -13.07 4.46 3.07
C ARG A 122 -11.55 4.52 2.89
N ILE A 123 -11.00 3.73 1.97
CA ILE A 123 -9.55 3.69 1.69
C ILE A 123 -9.05 5.07 1.26
N ARG A 124 -9.69 5.69 0.27
CA ARG A 124 -9.30 7.03 -0.23
C ARG A 124 -9.46 8.11 0.83
N LYS A 125 -10.54 8.08 1.59
CA LYS A 125 -10.77 9.02 2.69
C LYS A 125 -9.69 8.88 3.77
N SER A 126 -9.36 7.65 4.16
CA SER A 126 -8.31 7.36 5.13
C SER A 126 -6.93 7.79 4.61
N ALA A 127 -6.56 7.46 3.37
CA ALA A 127 -5.28 7.84 2.77
C ALA A 127 -5.11 9.37 2.75
N ARG A 128 -6.12 10.11 2.28
CA ARG A 128 -6.11 11.59 2.26
C ARG A 128 -5.97 12.18 3.66
N ASN A 129 -6.73 11.67 4.63
CA ASN A 129 -6.69 12.17 6.00
C ASN A 129 -5.36 11.84 6.68
N LEU A 130 -4.81 10.66 6.42
CA LEU A 130 -3.52 10.23 6.96
C LEU A 130 -2.37 11.05 6.38
N TYR A 131 -2.39 11.31 5.06
CA TYR A 131 -1.44 12.22 4.40
C TYR A 131 -1.46 13.59 5.07
N ARG A 132 -2.63 14.23 5.14
CA ARG A 132 -2.78 15.55 5.79
C ARG A 132 -2.33 15.53 7.25
N HIS A 133 -2.62 14.46 7.98
CA HIS A 133 -2.20 14.29 9.36
C HIS A 133 -0.68 14.20 9.48
N LYS A 134 -0.01 13.44 8.60
CA LYS A 134 1.45 13.32 8.57
C LYS A 134 2.12 14.65 8.22
N ILE A 135 1.67 15.33 7.17
CA ILE A 135 2.21 16.64 6.76
C ILE A 135 2.07 17.68 7.90
N LYS A 136 0.91 17.72 8.55
CA LYS A 136 0.65 18.68 9.64
C LYS A 136 1.47 18.41 10.90
N ASN A 137 1.64 17.13 11.27
CA ASN A 137 2.16 16.77 12.60
C ASN A 137 3.59 16.23 12.57
N GLY A 138 4.18 15.93 11.40
CA GLY A 138 5.52 15.35 11.30
C GLY A 138 5.66 14.04 12.07
N THR A 139 6.28 14.09 13.24
CA THR A 139 6.44 12.96 14.18
C THR A 139 5.84 13.23 15.56
N SER A 140 5.15 14.36 15.76
CA SER A 140 4.66 14.80 17.08
C SER A 140 3.53 13.93 17.66
N THR A 141 2.88 13.12 16.83
CA THR A 141 1.83 12.19 17.27
C THR A 141 2.21 10.75 16.98
N ARG A 142 1.73 9.81 17.79
CA ARG A 142 1.98 8.36 17.59
C ARG A 142 1.54 7.87 16.20
N LEU A 143 0.48 8.43 15.63
CA LEU A 143 0.03 8.10 14.27
C LEU A 143 1.01 8.63 13.21
N ALA A 144 1.47 9.87 13.34
CA ALA A 144 2.38 10.47 12.37
C ALA A 144 3.80 9.87 12.44
N ALA A 145 4.26 9.52 13.65
CA ALA A 145 5.57 8.91 13.89
C ALA A 145 5.72 7.51 13.26
N ARG A 146 4.61 6.77 13.04
CA ARG A 146 4.63 5.44 12.42
C ARG A 146 4.34 5.44 10.92
N CYS A 147 4.13 6.61 10.32
CA CYS A 147 3.97 6.76 8.88
C CYS A 147 5.33 6.98 8.22
N ASN A 148 5.46 6.51 6.98
CA ASN A 148 6.53 6.94 6.09
C ASN A 148 6.60 8.46 6.03
N ASP A 149 7.81 8.99 5.82
CA ASP A 149 7.98 10.40 5.50
C ASP A 149 7.56 10.65 4.04
N PHE A 150 6.31 11.05 3.84
CA PHE A 150 5.75 11.23 2.51
C PHE A 150 6.52 12.27 1.70
N THR A 151 6.99 13.35 2.32
CA THR A 151 7.72 14.42 1.61
C THR A 151 9.11 13.96 1.14
N VAL A 152 9.79 13.14 1.94
CA VAL A 152 11.07 12.54 1.52
C VAL A 152 10.84 11.57 0.36
N LEU A 153 9.78 10.75 0.42
CA LEU A 153 9.48 9.79 -0.65
C LEU A 153 8.98 10.46 -1.93
N GLU A 154 8.27 11.59 -1.84
CA GLU A 154 7.92 12.40 -3.02
C GLU A 154 9.17 12.97 -3.70
N THR A 155 10.14 13.44 -2.93
CA THR A 155 11.41 13.94 -3.47
C THR A 155 12.16 12.81 -4.19
N ALA A 156 12.32 11.67 -3.53
CA ALA A 156 12.96 10.49 -4.11
C ALA A 156 12.23 9.96 -5.36
N CYS A 157 10.89 10.00 -5.36
CA CYS A 157 10.08 9.62 -6.53
C CYS A 157 10.39 10.48 -7.75
N LYS A 158 10.63 11.79 -7.57
CA LYS A 158 11.02 12.69 -8.66
C LYS A 158 12.45 12.45 -9.14
N GLU A 159 13.36 12.09 -8.24
CA GLU A 159 14.77 11.85 -8.54
C GLU A 159 15.04 10.49 -9.21
N PHE A 160 14.14 9.53 -9.05
CA PHE A 160 14.27 8.21 -9.67
C PHE A 160 13.96 8.23 -11.19
N LEU A 161 13.15 9.19 -11.62
CA LEU A 161 12.76 9.42 -13.02
C LEU A 161 13.92 10.02 -13.83
#